data_AF-A0A4Y2ABZ1-F1
#
_entry.id   AF-A0A4Y2ABZ1-F1
#
_cell.length_a   1.000
_cell.length_b   1.000
_cell.length_c   1.000
_cell.angle_alpha   90.00
_cell.angle_beta   90.00
_cell.angle_gamma   90.00
#
_symmetry.space_group_name_H-M   'P 1'
#
loop_
_entity.id
_entity.type
_entity.pdbx_description
1 polymer ?
#
loop_
_entity_poly.entity_id
_entity_poly.type
_entity_poly.pdbx_seq_one_letter_code
_entity_poly.pdbx_strand_id
1 'polypeptide(L)'
;MPKRKRGITGDAASRREAIRKRERRVVETEEERSRRLSTMAQRGEDRRAEETEEPSNSRLSDMAQRGKERRAEEQRNSRLAVMGQRSQQRRAEETEEQRNIRLAVMAQRGQRRGAEETDEQRNSRLAVMEQRSQQRRAEGTDEQRNSRLSAMLQHARERRLNFIEGQNHHQMQTFYAARTVLYPIVEEHNCGEMDNLCLKCGGLYFRDEKNTRGIYTHCCHNGNIIEQASVYPVEMKGLMDGSDESSVHFKNNIRSYQCFNGCTDCTVYRERSVLLQNSWPNLSPDVSSTHS
;
A
#
# COMPACT_ATOMS: atom_id res chain seq x y z
N MET A 1 -60.17 59.97 25.24
CA MET A 1 -58.80 59.85 25.79
C MET A 1 -57.93 59.04 24.82
N PRO A 2 -57.03 59.66 24.03
CA PRO A 2 -56.24 58.92 23.05
C PRO A 2 -55.00 58.29 23.72
N LYS A 3 -54.78 57.00 23.43
CA LYS A 3 -53.63 56.22 23.92
C LYS A 3 -52.33 56.77 23.30
N ARG A 4 -51.40 57.24 24.13
CA ARG A 4 -50.06 57.69 23.71
C ARG A 4 -49.26 56.51 23.15
N LYS A 5 -48.90 56.57 21.86
CA LYS A 5 -47.94 55.65 21.22
C LYS A 5 -46.55 55.85 21.86
N ARG A 6 -46.06 54.87 22.62
CA ARG A 6 -44.68 54.85 23.15
C ARG A 6 -43.71 54.58 21.98
N GLY A 7 -42.69 55.43 21.86
CA GLY A 7 -41.92 55.65 20.63
C GLY A 7 -40.92 54.57 20.23
N ILE A 8 -40.77 54.43 18.91
CA ILE A 8 -39.76 53.61 18.19
C ILE A 8 -38.34 54.22 18.33
N THR A 9 -38.22 55.50 18.72
CA THR A 9 -36.95 56.22 18.88
C THR A 9 -36.10 55.75 20.08
N GLY A 10 -36.72 55.16 21.11
CA GLY A 10 -36.01 54.61 22.27
C GLY A 10 -35.20 53.35 21.98
N ASP A 11 -35.67 52.50 21.06
CA ASP A 11 -34.99 51.25 20.68
C ASP A 11 -33.74 51.53 19.82
N ALA A 12 -33.81 52.49 18.89
CA ALA A 12 -32.67 52.89 18.07
C ALA A 12 -31.52 53.52 18.89
N ALA A 13 -31.85 54.37 19.89
CA ALA A 13 -30.85 54.97 20.78
C ALA A 13 -30.21 53.92 21.70
N SER A 14 -31.00 53.01 22.26
CA SER A 14 -30.53 51.89 23.09
C SER A 14 -29.58 50.95 22.31
N ARG A 15 -29.93 50.61 21.06
CA ARG A 15 -29.06 49.81 20.18
C ARG A 15 -27.74 50.51 19.87
N ARG A 16 -27.75 51.80 19.55
CA ARG A 16 -26.52 52.58 19.30
C ARG A 16 -25.63 52.67 20.54
N GLU A 17 -26.22 52.76 21.73
CA GLU A 17 -25.46 52.74 22.99
C GLU A 17 -24.86 51.35 23.29
N ALA A 18 -25.61 50.27 23.02
CA ALA A 18 -25.11 48.91 23.16
C ALA A 18 -23.93 48.63 22.21
N ILE A 19 -23.98 49.13 20.97
CA ILE A 19 -22.89 49.03 19.99
C ILE A 19 -21.65 49.78 20.50
N ARG A 20 -21.79 51.05 20.92
CA ARG A 20 -20.67 51.82 21.49
C ARG A 20 -20.05 51.14 22.72
N LYS A 21 -20.88 50.55 23.60
CA LYS A 21 -20.41 49.78 24.75
C LYS A 21 -19.65 48.52 24.34
N ARG A 22 -20.06 47.87 23.24
CA ARG A 22 -19.36 46.69 22.69
C ARG A 22 -18.04 47.08 22.03
N GLU A 23 -18.02 48.14 21.23
CA GLU A 23 -16.81 48.65 20.58
C GLU A 23 -15.74 49.02 21.60
N ARG A 24 -16.11 49.74 22.67
CA ARG A 24 -15.18 50.02 23.78
C ARG A 24 -14.60 48.75 24.39
N ARG A 25 -15.40 47.68 24.58
CA ARG A 25 -14.92 46.39 25.13
C ARG A 25 -14.00 45.62 24.19
N VAL A 26 -14.05 45.87 22.88
CA VAL A 26 -13.19 45.20 21.88
C VAL A 26 -11.77 45.77 21.91
N VAL A 27 -11.64 47.08 22.19
CA VAL A 27 -10.36 47.79 22.24
C VAL A 27 -9.78 47.90 23.66
N GLU A 28 -10.48 47.38 24.68
CA GLU A 28 -10.00 47.34 26.07
C GLU A 28 -8.69 46.56 26.18
N THR A 29 -7.73 47.11 26.92
CA THR A 29 -6.53 46.38 27.33
C THR A 29 -6.86 45.32 28.39
N GLU A 30 -6.00 44.31 28.58
CA GLU A 30 -6.24 43.27 29.59
C GLU A 30 -6.32 43.85 31.01
N GLU A 31 -5.58 44.92 31.30
CA GLU A 31 -5.66 45.62 32.58
C GLU A 31 -6.99 46.35 32.77
N GLU A 32 -7.47 47.08 31.76
CA GLU A 32 -8.77 47.75 31.80
C GLU A 32 -9.93 46.74 31.91
N ARG A 33 -9.82 45.63 31.18
CA ARG A 33 -10.75 44.50 31.28
C ARG A 33 -10.77 43.92 32.69
N SER A 34 -9.59 43.71 33.27
CA SER A 34 -9.44 43.18 34.64
C SER A 34 -10.05 44.13 35.68
N ARG A 35 -9.76 45.44 35.60
CA ARG A 35 -10.36 46.46 36.48
C ARG A 35 -11.88 46.51 36.33
N ARG A 36 -12.40 46.44 35.10
CA ARG A 36 -13.86 46.43 34.85
C ARG A 36 -14.53 45.17 35.39
N LEU A 37 -13.92 44.01 35.26
CA LEU A 37 -14.43 42.76 35.83
C LEU A 37 -14.41 42.80 37.36
N SER A 38 -13.33 43.31 37.96
CA SER A 38 -13.20 43.48 39.41
C SER A 38 -14.28 44.42 39.98
N THR A 39 -14.49 45.59 39.37
CA THR A 39 -15.54 46.52 39.80
C THR A 39 -16.95 45.95 39.65
N MET A 40 -17.21 45.13 38.61
CA MET A 40 -18.50 44.44 38.47
C MET A 40 -18.68 43.32 39.51
N ALA A 41 -17.60 42.62 39.87
CA ALA A 41 -17.63 41.59 40.92
C ALA A 41 -17.92 42.22 42.28
N GLN A 42 -17.23 43.31 42.64
CA GLN A 42 -17.45 44.05 43.89
C GLN A 42 -18.89 44.53 44.01
N ARG A 43 -19.43 45.20 42.97
CA ARG A 43 -20.84 45.60 42.94
C ARG A 43 -21.82 44.44 42.99
N GLY A 44 -21.41 43.23 42.60
CA GLY A 44 -22.20 42.02 42.74
C GLY A 44 -22.18 41.50 44.18
N GLU A 45 -21.08 41.63 44.89
CA GLU A 45 -20.94 41.30 46.31
C GLU A 45 -21.73 42.29 47.17
N ASP A 46 -21.57 43.59 46.96
CA ASP A 46 -22.27 44.63 47.71
C ASP A 46 -23.79 44.44 47.60
N ARG A 47 -24.31 44.22 46.38
CA ARG A 47 -25.74 43.91 46.16
C ARG A 47 -26.21 42.64 46.86
N ARG A 48 -25.36 41.62 46.96
CA ARG A 48 -25.70 40.36 47.67
C ARG A 48 -25.65 40.52 49.19
N ALA A 49 -24.82 41.42 49.70
CA ALA A 49 -24.76 41.75 51.13
C ALA A 49 -25.98 42.56 51.60
N GLU A 50 -26.59 43.34 50.69
CA GLU A 50 -27.80 44.13 50.94
C GLU A 50 -29.12 43.34 50.69
N GLU A 51 -29.06 42.11 50.17
CA GLU A 51 -30.25 41.29 49.89
C GLU A 51 -30.95 40.86 51.21
N THR A 52 -32.27 41.05 51.28
CA THR A 52 -33.11 40.47 52.33
C THR A 52 -33.51 39.01 51.99
N GLU A 53 -34.06 38.28 52.96
CA GLU A 53 -34.39 36.84 52.85
C GLU A 53 -35.27 36.50 51.63
N GLU A 54 -36.28 37.31 51.32
CA GLU A 54 -37.19 37.06 50.20
C GLU A 54 -36.51 37.17 48.80
N PRO A 55 -35.84 38.28 48.45
CA PRO A 55 -35.01 38.38 47.25
C PRO A 55 -33.92 37.30 47.14
N SER A 56 -33.28 36.95 48.27
CA SER A 56 -32.25 35.91 48.33
C SER A 56 -32.83 34.54 47.96
N ASN A 57 -33.95 34.15 48.57
CA ASN A 57 -34.64 32.89 48.29
C ASN A 57 -35.18 32.83 46.85
N SER A 58 -35.72 33.93 46.32
CA SER A 58 -36.15 34.02 44.92
C SER A 58 -34.97 33.81 43.95
N ARG A 59 -33.84 34.48 44.17
CA ARG A 59 -32.63 34.32 43.34
C ARG A 59 -32.07 32.90 43.42
N LEU A 60 -32.00 32.31 44.62
CA LEU A 60 -31.54 30.94 44.81
C LEU A 60 -32.46 29.93 44.11
N SER A 61 -33.77 30.13 44.18
CA SER A 61 -34.76 29.32 43.46
C SER A 61 -34.58 29.39 41.94
N ASP A 62 -34.43 30.60 41.39
CA ASP A 62 -34.17 30.82 39.97
C ASP A 62 -32.85 30.18 39.50
N MET A 63 -31.78 30.28 40.31
CA MET A 63 -30.51 29.62 40.02
C MET A 63 -30.63 28.11 40.09
N ALA A 64 -31.38 27.58 41.05
CA ALA A 64 -31.64 26.14 41.17
C ALA A 64 -32.44 25.63 39.98
N GLN A 65 -33.48 26.35 39.54
CA GLN A 65 -34.28 26.02 38.36
C GLN A 65 -33.45 26.05 37.08
N ARG A 66 -32.72 27.14 36.82
CA ARG A 66 -31.80 27.22 35.66
C ARG A 66 -30.71 26.15 35.72
N GLY A 67 -30.26 25.80 36.92
CA GLY A 67 -29.33 24.70 37.14
C GLY A 67 -29.93 23.34 36.82
N LYS A 68 -31.21 23.11 37.15
CA LYS A 68 -31.96 21.89 36.78
C LYS A 68 -32.18 21.83 35.26
N GLU A 69 -32.57 22.93 34.63
CA GLU A 69 -32.74 23.03 33.18
C GLU A 69 -31.42 22.74 32.44
N ARG A 70 -30.28 23.33 32.88
CA ARG A 70 -28.95 23.04 32.30
C ARG A 70 -28.49 21.58 32.49
N ARG A 71 -28.94 20.94 33.57
CA ARG A 71 -28.66 19.52 33.86
C ARG A 71 -29.70 18.58 33.25
N ALA A 72 -30.80 19.10 32.71
CA ALA A 72 -31.79 18.29 32.04
C ALA A 72 -31.10 17.55 30.90
N GLU A 73 -31.26 16.23 30.88
CA GLU A 73 -30.55 15.36 29.95
C GLU A 73 -30.85 15.74 28.49
N GLU A 74 -32.02 16.29 28.22
CA GLU A 74 -32.41 16.83 26.92
C GLU A 74 -31.56 18.03 26.49
N GLN A 75 -31.28 19.00 27.39
CA GLN A 75 -30.41 20.13 27.07
C GLN A 75 -28.96 19.67 26.89
N ARG A 76 -28.50 18.69 27.68
CA ARG A 76 -27.18 18.08 27.54
C ARG A 76 -27.05 17.35 26.20
N ASN A 77 -28.00 16.51 25.84
CA ASN A 77 -28.02 15.75 24.59
C ASN A 77 -28.14 16.66 23.38
N SER A 78 -28.99 17.69 23.43
CA SER A 78 -29.08 18.71 22.39
C SER A 78 -27.74 19.45 22.20
N ARG A 79 -27.08 19.85 23.29
CA ARG A 79 -25.75 20.48 23.22
C ARG A 79 -24.69 19.54 22.63
N LEU A 80 -24.66 18.28 23.04
CA LEU A 80 -23.75 17.27 22.49
C LEU A 80 -24.01 17.01 21.01
N ALA A 81 -25.28 16.96 20.59
CA ALA A 81 -25.67 16.81 19.19
C ALA A 81 -25.16 18.00 18.36
N VAL A 82 -25.35 19.23 18.83
CA VAL A 82 -24.83 20.44 18.14
C VAL A 82 -23.30 20.42 18.04
N MET A 83 -22.58 20.01 19.10
CA MET A 83 -21.12 19.88 19.04
C MET A 83 -20.68 18.76 18.06
N GLY A 84 -21.41 17.65 18.04
CA GLY A 84 -21.21 16.55 17.10
C GLY A 84 -21.38 16.98 15.65
N GLN A 85 -22.48 17.68 15.35
CA GLN A 85 -22.77 18.23 14.02
C GLN A 85 -21.68 19.20 13.56
N ARG A 86 -21.29 20.17 14.41
CA ARG A 86 -20.19 21.09 14.08
C ARG A 86 -18.87 20.38 13.84
N SER A 87 -18.59 19.29 14.57
CA SER A 87 -17.40 18.47 14.37
C SER A 87 -17.45 17.67 13.06
N GLN A 88 -18.64 17.21 12.65
CA GLN A 88 -18.84 16.54 11.36
C GLN A 88 -18.68 17.52 10.20
N GLN A 89 -19.25 18.73 10.31
CA GLN A 89 -19.09 19.79 9.30
C GLN A 89 -17.62 20.14 9.10
N ARG A 90 -16.87 20.41 10.19
CA ARG A 90 -15.42 20.65 10.10
C ARG A 90 -14.68 19.49 9.44
N ARG A 91 -15.05 18.24 9.74
CA ARG A 91 -14.43 17.04 9.12
C ARG A 91 -14.80 16.86 7.64
N ALA A 92 -15.97 17.34 7.21
CA ALA A 92 -16.39 17.29 5.81
C ALA A 92 -15.69 18.36 4.96
N GLU A 93 -15.31 19.47 5.58
CA GLU A 93 -14.59 20.59 4.96
C GLU A 93 -13.05 20.43 5.04
N GLU A 94 -12.54 19.39 5.69
CA GLU A 94 -11.10 19.12 5.78
C GLU A 94 -10.51 18.81 4.39
N THR A 95 -9.38 19.45 4.07
CA THR A 95 -8.54 19.03 2.93
C THR A 95 -7.89 17.68 3.21
N GLU A 96 -7.46 16.97 2.16
CA GLU A 96 -6.79 15.67 2.33
C GLU A 96 -5.50 15.78 3.15
N GLU A 97 -4.74 16.87 3.01
CA GLU A 97 -3.56 17.14 3.83
C GLU A 97 -3.92 17.34 5.31
N GLN A 98 -4.92 18.17 5.62
CA GLN A 98 -5.40 18.38 6.99
C GLN A 98 -5.93 17.07 7.61
N ARG A 99 -6.65 16.26 6.81
CA ARG A 99 -7.13 14.95 7.21
C ARG A 99 -5.97 14.01 7.52
N ASN A 100 -4.95 13.94 6.67
CA ASN A 100 -3.77 13.11 6.87
C ASN A 100 -2.96 13.54 8.10
N ILE A 101 -2.76 14.83 8.32
CA ILE A 101 -2.11 15.36 9.54
C ILE A 101 -2.92 14.97 10.78
N ARG A 102 -4.25 15.16 10.77
CA ARG A 102 -5.12 14.79 11.90
C ARG A 102 -5.04 13.28 12.19
N LEU A 103 -5.08 12.44 11.15
CA LEU A 103 -4.98 10.99 11.30
C LEU A 103 -3.60 10.57 11.83
N ALA A 104 -2.52 11.18 11.35
CA ALA A 104 -1.16 10.93 11.82
C ALA A 104 -1.00 11.30 13.31
N VAL A 105 -1.50 12.47 13.72
CA VAL A 105 -1.49 12.89 15.14
C VAL A 105 -2.31 11.93 16.01
N MET A 106 -3.47 11.48 15.53
CA MET A 106 -4.30 10.50 16.26
C MET A 106 -3.62 9.14 16.37
N ALA A 107 -2.94 8.68 15.32
CA ALA A 107 -2.17 7.44 15.31
C ALA A 107 -0.99 7.53 16.29
N GLN A 108 -0.23 8.62 16.27
CA GLN A 108 0.89 8.86 17.19
C GLN A 108 0.43 8.87 18.66
N ARG A 109 -0.68 9.55 18.97
CA ARG A 109 -1.27 9.52 20.31
C ARG A 109 -1.78 8.13 20.70
N GLY A 110 -2.24 7.33 19.73
CA GLY A 110 -2.61 5.92 19.94
C GLY A 110 -1.39 5.06 20.30
N GLN A 111 -0.30 5.20 19.53
CA GLN A 111 0.96 4.51 19.78
C GLN A 111 1.56 4.86 21.14
N ARG A 112 1.59 6.15 21.49
CA ARG A 112 2.08 6.61 22.79
C ARG A 112 1.28 5.99 23.95
N ARG A 113 -0.06 6.02 23.87
CA ARG A 113 -0.91 5.37 24.87
C ARG A 113 -0.65 3.87 24.96
N GLY A 114 -0.49 3.19 23.82
CA GLY A 114 -0.17 1.77 23.78
C GLY A 114 1.22 1.42 24.33
N ALA A 115 2.20 2.31 24.22
CA ALA A 115 3.53 2.13 24.79
C ALA A 115 3.57 2.38 26.31
N GLU A 116 2.67 3.24 26.80
CA GLU A 116 2.51 3.55 28.23
C GLU A 116 1.54 2.59 28.95
N GLU A 117 0.89 1.64 28.24
CA GLU A 117 -0.04 0.65 28.81
C GLU A 117 0.68 -0.34 29.73
N THR A 118 0.07 -0.64 30.88
CA THR A 118 0.49 -1.78 31.72
C THR A 118 0.02 -3.10 31.12
N ASP A 119 0.63 -4.22 31.50
CA ASP A 119 0.20 -5.55 31.03
C ASP A 119 -1.26 -5.87 31.36
N GLU A 120 -1.74 -5.46 32.54
CA GLU A 120 -3.14 -5.62 32.94
C GLU A 120 -4.11 -4.80 32.06
N GLN A 121 -3.76 -3.55 31.77
CA GLN A 121 -4.53 -2.68 30.87
C GLN A 121 -4.52 -3.25 29.45
N ARG A 122 -3.38 -3.73 28.98
CA ARG A 122 -3.21 -4.36 27.67
C ARG A 122 -4.06 -5.62 27.56
N ASN A 123 -4.01 -6.51 28.55
CA ASN A 123 -4.79 -7.76 28.57
C ASN A 123 -6.29 -7.47 28.61
N SER A 124 -6.72 -6.51 29.44
CA SER A 124 -8.11 -6.07 29.51
C SER A 124 -8.59 -5.48 28.16
N ARG A 125 -7.78 -4.64 27.51
CA ARG A 125 -8.08 -4.10 26.17
C ARG A 125 -8.16 -5.19 25.11
N LEU A 126 -7.23 -6.16 25.11
CA LEU A 126 -7.25 -7.30 24.20
C LEU A 126 -8.51 -8.15 24.39
N ALA A 127 -8.89 -8.45 25.63
CA ALA A 127 -10.11 -9.20 25.94
C ALA A 127 -11.38 -8.50 25.42
N VAL A 128 -11.50 -7.18 25.60
CA VAL A 128 -12.63 -6.41 25.06
C VAL A 128 -12.64 -6.42 23.53
N MET A 129 -11.49 -6.30 22.87
CA MET A 129 -11.40 -6.37 21.41
C MET A 129 -11.77 -7.75 20.87
N GLU A 130 -11.33 -8.81 21.56
CA GLU A 130 -11.66 -10.18 21.23
C GLU A 130 -13.17 -10.43 21.35
N GLN A 131 -13.78 -10.08 22.49
CA GLN A 131 -15.21 -10.23 22.73
C GLN A 131 -16.03 -9.52 21.63
N ARG A 132 -15.70 -8.25 21.33
CA ARG A 132 -16.35 -7.49 20.25
C ARG A 132 -16.15 -8.15 18.88
N SER A 133 -14.99 -8.75 18.64
CA SER A 133 -14.73 -9.45 17.38
C SER A 133 -15.49 -10.76 17.28
N GLN A 134 -15.68 -11.48 18.38
CA GLN A 134 -16.51 -12.68 18.44
C GLN A 134 -17.97 -12.32 18.20
N GLN A 135 -18.47 -11.27 18.86
CA GLN A 135 -19.83 -10.76 18.66
C GLN A 135 -20.09 -10.40 17.19
N ARG A 136 -19.21 -9.62 16.55
CA ARG A 136 -19.33 -9.29 15.11
C ARG A 136 -19.31 -10.52 14.19
N ARG A 137 -18.61 -11.59 14.58
CA ARG A 137 -18.59 -12.85 13.80
C ARG A 137 -19.87 -13.65 13.99
N ALA A 138 -20.48 -13.58 15.17
CA ALA A 138 -21.75 -14.25 15.47
C ALA A 138 -22.94 -13.54 14.81
N GLU A 139 -22.91 -12.21 14.73
CA GLU A 139 -23.95 -11.39 14.09
C GLU A 139 -23.78 -11.24 12.56
N GLY A 140 -22.67 -11.70 11.99
CA GLY A 140 -22.36 -11.52 10.58
C GLY A 140 -23.12 -12.46 9.65
N THR A 141 -23.39 -12.02 8.42
CA THR A 141 -24.06 -12.85 7.41
C THR A 141 -23.13 -13.90 6.79
N ASP A 142 -23.68 -14.90 6.12
CA ASP A 142 -22.88 -15.93 5.44
C ASP A 142 -22.03 -15.35 4.30
N GLU A 143 -22.50 -14.31 3.59
CA GLU A 143 -21.69 -13.61 2.58
C GLU A 143 -20.49 -12.92 3.23
N GLN A 144 -20.70 -12.20 4.34
CA GLN A 144 -19.62 -11.55 5.08
C GLN A 144 -18.60 -12.57 5.60
N ARG A 145 -19.09 -13.74 6.05
CA ARG A 145 -18.26 -14.86 6.46
C ARG A 145 -17.43 -15.39 5.29
N ASN A 146 -18.05 -15.64 4.13
CA ASN A 146 -17.38 -16.15 2.94
C ASN A 146 -16.35 -15.16 2.37
N SER A 147 -16.69 -13.87 2.29
CA SER A 147 -15.73 -12.83 1.88
C SER A 147 -14.52 -12.77 2.81
N ARG A 148 -14.74 -12.85 4.13
CA ARG A 148 -13.64 -12.87 5.12
C ARG A 148 -12.75 -14.12 4.97
N LEU A 149 -13.34 -15.29 4.76
CA LEU A 149 -12.58 -16.53 4.55
C LEU A 149 -11.79 -16.49 3.24
N SER A 150 -12.38 -15.97 2.17
CA SER A 150 -11.70 -15.78 0.88
C SER A 150 -10.49 -14.84 1.00
N ALA A 151 -10.67 -13.70 1.68
CA ALA A 151 -9.58 -12.76 1.94
C ALA A 151 -8.44 -13.39 2.77
N MET A 152 -8.77 -14.21 3.77
CA MET A 152 -7.78 -14.94 4.57
C MET A 152 -6.97 -15.92 3.71
N LEU A 153 -7.62 -16.65 2.80
CA LEU A 153 -6.96 -17.57 1.89
C LEU A 153 -6.07 -16.83 0.87
N GLN A 154 -6.53 -15.70 0.33
CA GLN A 154 -5.72 -14.84 -0.54
C GLN A 154 -4.46 -14.36 0.18
N HIS A 155 -4.61 -13.77 1.37
CA HIS A 155 -3.48 -13.31 2.16
C HIS A 155 -2.52 -14.46 2.55
N ALA A 156 -3.04 -15.67 2.80
CA ALA A 156 -2.20 -16.84 3.05
C ALA A 156 -1.39 -17.26 1.81
N ARG A 157 -1.99 -17.19 0.62
CA ARG A 157 -1.29 -17.45 -0.66
C ARG A 157 -0.23 -16.40 -0.92
N GLU A 158 -0.54 -15.11 -0.77
CA GLU A 158 0.40 -14.01 -0.96
C GLU A 158 1.61 -14.13 -0.03
N ARG A 159 1.40 -14.45 1.26
CA ARG A 159 2.52 -14.69 2.18
C ARG A 159 3.43 -15.83 1.74
N ARG A 160 2.87 -16.91 1.19
CA ARG A 160 3.66 -18.03 0.66
C ARG A 160 4.47 -17.61 -0.56
N LEU A 161 3.85 -16.85 -1.48
CA LEU A 161 4.53 -16.32 -2.66
C LEU A 161 5.67 -15.38 -2.26
N ASN A 162 5.42 -14.41 -1.37
CA ASN A 162 6.46 -13.49 -0.90
C ASN A 162 7.63 -14.20 -0.21
N PHE A 163 7.36 -15.30 0.51
CA PHE A 163 8.41 -16.12 1.11
C PHE A 163 9.27 -16.80 0.03
N ILE A 164 8.64 -17.40 -0.98
CA ILE A 164 9.32 -18.03 -2.11
C ILE A 164 10.12 -17.00 -2.92
N GLU A 165 9.54 -15.84 -3.22
CA GLU A 165 10.21 -14.74 -3.92
C GLU A 165 11.41 -14.21 -3.12
N GLY A 166 11.27 -14.03 -1.81
CA GLY A 166 12.38 -13.64 -0.94
C GLY A 166 13.51 -14.68 -0.92
N GLN A 167 13.18 -15.97 -0.87
CA GLN A 167 14.18 -17.04 -0.97
C GLN A 167 14.89 -17.05 -2.33
N ASN A 168 14.14 -16.91 -3.42
CA ASN A 168 14.70 -16.83 -4.78
C ASN A 168 15.61 -15.60 -4.93
N HIS A 169 15.22 -14.46 -4.37
CA HIS A 169 16.05 -13.24 -4.39
C HIS A 169 17.37 -13.45 -3.64
N HIS A 170 17.33 -14.07 -2.47
CA HIS A 170 18.54 -14.39 -1.70
C HIS A 170 19.44 -15.42 -2.41
N GLN A 171 18.85 -16.47 -3.00
CA GLN A 171 19.60 -17.46 -3.78
C GLN A 171 20.28 -16.82 -5.00
N MET A 172 19.57 -15.97 -5.74
CA MET A 172 20.14 -15.24 -6.87
C MET A 172 21.26 -14.30 -6.44
N GLN A 173 21.07 -13.51 -5.38
CA GLN A 173 22.12 -12.66 -4.83
C GLN A 173 23.37 -13.46 -4.44
N THR A 174 23.17 -14.63 -3.81
CA THR A 174 24.25 -15.53 -3.41
C THR A 174 24.99 -16.08 -4.62
N PHE A 175 24.27 -16.48 -5.67
CA PHE A 175 24.85 -16.95 -6.93
C PHE A 175 25.71 -15.86 -7.61
N TYR A 176 25.21 -14.63 -7.73
CA TYR A 176 25.97 -13.54 -8.33
C TYR A 176 27.21 -13.16 -7.50
N ALA A 177 27.10 -13.15 -6.17
CA ALA A 177 28.25 -12.92 -5.29
C ALA A 177 29.30 -14.04 -5.43
N ALA A 178 28.89 -15.32 -5.43
CA ALA A 178 29.80 -16.44 -5.63
C ALA A 178 30.47 -16.39 -7.01
N ARG A 179 29.73 -16.04 -8.06
CA ARG A 179 30.26 -15.87 -9.43
C ARG A 179 31.34 -14.80 -9.49
N THR A 180 31.17 -13.66 -8.80
CA THR A 180 32.21 -12.62 -8.75
C THR A 180 33.48 -13.05 -8.02
N VAL A 181 33.39 -14.02 -7.11
CA VAL A 181 34.55 -14.56 -6.37
C VAL A 181 35.23 -15.68 -7.16
N LEU A 182 34.47 -16.53 -7.85
CA LEU A 182 35.00 -17.69 -8.58
C LEU A 182 35.59 -17.33 -9.95
N TYR A 183 35.04 -16.31 -10.61
CA TYR A 183 35.52 -15.80 -11.89
C TYR A 183 35.66 -14.27 -11.76
N PRO A 184 36.80 -13.74 -11.30
CA PRO A 184 37.07 -12.31 -11.41
C PRO A 184 36.85 -11.90 -12.87
N ILE A 185 36.28 -10.71 -13.07
CA ILE A 185 35.92 -10.15 -14.38
C ILE A 185 37.03 -10.50 -15.37
N VAL A 186 36.77 -11.48 -16.24
CA VAL A 186 37.68 -11.85 -17.31
C VAL A 186 37.72 -10.62 -18.19
N GLU A 187 38.89 -10.00 -18.35
CA GLU A 187 39.06 -8.94 -19.34
C GLU A 187 38.56 -9.51 -20.67
N GLU A 188 37.53 -8.87 -21.25
CA GLU A 188 37.00 -9.27 -22.55
C GLU A 188 38.16 -9.25 -23.54
N HIS A 189 38.66 -10.44 -23.89
CA HIS A 189 39.67 -10.58 -24.92
C HIS A 189 38.99 -10.33 -26.25
N ASN A 190 39.04 -9.08 -26.69
CA ASN A 190 38.48 -8.68 -27.97
C ASN A 190 39.42 -9.15 -29.09
N CYS A 191 39.08 -10.27 -29.74
CA CYS A 191 39.80 -10.83 -30.88
C CYS A 191 39.69 -9.97 -32.17
N GLY A 192 39.04 -8.80 -32.11
CA GLY A 192 38.81 -7.91 -33.24
C GLY A 192 37.64 -8.36 -34.12
N GLU A 193 37.46 -7.71 -35.27
CA GLU A 193 36.43 -8.10 -36.25
C GLU A 193 36.86 -9.36 -37.02
N MET A 194 35.88 -10.22 -37.35
CA MET A 194 36.09 -11.46 -38.12
C MET A 194 36.00 -11.17 -39.63
N ASP A 195 36.93 -10.36 -40.14
CA ASP A 195 36.90 -9.84 -41.51
C ASP A 195 37.96 -10.50 -42.42
N ASN A 196 38.81 -11.37 -41.88
CA ASN A 196 39.93 -11.91 -42.64
C ASN A 196 39.49 -13.12 -43.48
N LEU A 197 39.31 -12.89 -44.78
CA LEU A 197 38.88 -13.91 -45.73
C LEU A 197 39.99 -14.95 -46.03
N CYS A 198 39.64 -16.23 -45.93
CA CYS A 198 40.42 -17.31 -46.51
C CYS A 198 40.19 -17.38 -48.02
N LEU A 199 41.25 -17.17 -48.80
CA LEU A 199 41.20 -17.20 -50.27
C LEU A 199 40.88 -18.59 -50.86
N LYS A 200 40.88 -19.66 -50.05
CA LYS A 200 40.63 -21.04 -50.51
C LYS A 200 39.16 -21.48 -50.39
N CYS A 201 38.45 -21.09 -49.33
CA CYS A 201 37.05 -21.46 -49.12
C CYS A 201 36.10 -20.27 -48.92
N GLY A 202 36.63 -19.04 -48.89
CA GLY A 202 35.84 -17.84 -48.62
C GLY A 202 35.41 -17.67 -47.16
N GLY A 203 35.86 -18.55 -46.24
CA GLY A 203 35.55 -18.43 -44.81
C GLY A 203 36.20 -17.18 -44.19
N LEU A 204 35.52 -16.54 -43.23
CA LEU A 204 36.01 -15.40 -42.48
C LEU A 204 36.65 -15.87 -41.16
N TYR A 205 37.79 -15.29 -40.81
CA TYR A 205 38.59 -15.65 -39.63
C TYR A 205 39.02 -14.41 -38.86
N PHE A 206 39.35 -14.59 -37.58
CA PHE A 206 39.96 -13.54 -36.78
C PHE A 206 41.44 -13.40 -37.12
N ARG A 207 41.98 -12.19 -36.94
CA ARG A 207 43.35 -11.85 -37.37
C ARG A 207 44.41 -12.75 -36.71
N ASP A 208 44.20 -13.09 -35.45
CA ASP A 208 45.16 -13.79 -34.60
C ASP A 208 45.05 -15.33 -34.69
N GLU A 209 44.14 -15.86 -35.52
CA GLU A 209 43.98 -17.30 -35.76
C GLU A 209 45.01 -17.88 -36.75
N LYS A 210 45.86 -17.03 -37.34
CA LYS A 210 46.96 -17.47 -38.20
C LYS A 210 48.11 -18.01 -37.34
N ASN A 211 48.66 -19.15 -37.73
CA ASN A 211 49.93 -19.59 -37.15
C ASN A 211 51.09 -18.69 -37.59
N THR A 212 52.30 -18.91 -37.04
CA THR A 212 53.54 -18.20 -37.41
C THR A 212 53.92 -18.28 -38.89
N ARG A 213 53.26 -19.17 -39.65
CA ARG A 213 53.44 -19.34 -41.10
C ARG A 213 52.34 -18.65 -41.92
N GLY A 214 51.45 -17.90 -41.27
CA GLY A 214 50.37 -17.13 -41.90
C GLY A 214 49.16 -17.95 -42.35
N ILE A 215 49.03 -19.20 -41.89
CA ILE A 215 47.98 -20.15 -42.32
C ILE A 215 47.00 -20.38 -41.17
N TYR A 216 45.70 -20.37 -41.47
CA TYR A 216 44.65 -20.76 -40.53
C TYR A 216 44.67 -22.26 -40.31
N THR A 217 44.97 -22.70 -39.10
CA THR A 217 45.17 -24.11 -38.75
C THR A 217 43.92 -24.96 -38.89
N HIS A 218 42.73 -24.38 -38.67
CA HIS A 218 41.43 -25.05 -38.76
C HIS A 218 40.71 -24.89 -40.11
N CYS A 219 41.37 -24.33 -41.12
CA CYS A 219 40.82 -24.13 -42.46
C CYS A 219 41.45 -25.08 -43.49
N CYS A 220 40.66 -25.50 -44.50
CA CYS A 220 41.04 -26.22 -45.73
C CYS A 220 42.39 -26.99 -45.69
N HIS A 221 42.38 -28.04 -44.86
CA HIS A 221 43.44 -29.04 -44.61
C HIS A 221 44.65 -28.49 -43.82
N ASN A 222 44.52 -28.22 -42.52
CA ASN A 222 44.42 -29.23 -41.45
C ASN A 222 43.30 -28.97 -40.42
N GLY A 223 42.11 -28.65 -40.93
CA GLY A 223 40.83 -29.08 -40.36
C GLY A 223 40.04 -29.79 -41.45
N ASN A 224 40.10 -31.12 -41.50
CA ASN A 224 39.50 -31.91 -42.58
C ASN A 224 37.99 -31.99 -42.39
N ILE A 225 37.23 -31.15 -43.09
CA ILE A 225 35.83 -31.47 -43.42
C ILE A 225 35.85 -32.05 -44.83
N ILE A 226 35.89 -33.38 -44.90
CA ILE A 226 35.31 -34.06 -46.06
C ILE A 226 33.82 -33.92 -45.85
N GLU A 227 33.16 -33.12 -46.71
CA GLU A 227 31.71 -33.12 -46.79
C GLU A 227 31.29 -34.49 -47.36
N GLN A 228 31.31 -35.52 -46.52
CA GLN A 228 30.38 -36.60 -46.71
C GLN A 228 29.03 -35.95 -46.47
N ALA A 229 28.22 -35.86 -47.52
CA ALA A 229 26.83 -35.44 -47.42
C ALA A 229 26.18 -36.30 -46.33
N SER A 230 26.18 -35.79 -45.09
CA SER A 230 25.46 -36.39 -44.00
C SER A 230 24.02 -36.32 -44.46
N VAL A 231 23.44 -37.48 -44.75
CA VAL A 231 22.02 -37.60 -45.05
C VAL A 231 21.30 -37.19 -43.77
N TYR A 232 21.10 -35.89 -43.61
CA TYR A 232 20.25 -35.32 -42.58
C TYR A 232 18.86 -35.88 -42.84
N PRO A 233 18.14 -36.37 -41.82
CA PRO A 233 16.74 -36.74 -41.98
C PRO A 233 16.01 -35.56 -42.63
N VAL A 234 15.29 -35.81 -43.72
CA VAL A 234 14.67 -34.75 -44.55
C VAL A 234 13.79 -33.83 -43.70
N GLU A 235 13.17 -34.39 -42.66
CA GLU A 235 12.35 -33.69 -41.68
C GLU A 235 13.12 -32.59 -40.92
N MET A 236 14.35 -32.89 -40.47
CA MET A 236 15.21 -31.92 -39.77
C MET A 236 15.68 -30.80 -40.70
N LYS A 237 15.85 -31.10 -41.99
CA LYS A 237 16.18 -30.10 -43.01
C LYS A 237 14.99 -29.15 -43.22
N GLY A 238 13.77 -29.68 -43.28
CA GLY A 238 12.54 -28.88 -43.34
C GLY A 238 12.37 -27.95 -42.14
N LEU A 239 12.60 -28.45 -40.93
CA LEU A 239 12.55 -27.63 -39.71
C LEU A 239 13.59 -26.49 -39.68
N MET A 240 14.69 -26.61 -40.42
CA MET A 240 15.79 -25.63 -40.45
C MET A 240 15.81 -24.75 -41.70
N ASP A 241 14.90 -24.91 -42.66
CA ASP A 241 14.93 -24.16 -43.92
C ASP A 241 14.11 -22.86 -43.88
N GLY A 242 13.15 -22.73 -42.97
CA GLY A 242 12.27 -21.57 -42.81
C GLY A 242 11.14 -21.52 -43.84
N SER A 243 10.83 -22.63 -44.51
CA SER A 243 9.84 -22.70 -45.58
C SER A 243 8.39 -22.75 -45.09
N ASP A 244 8.15 -23.30 -43.89
CA ASP A 244 6.84 -23.40 -43.26
C ASP A 244 6.78 -22.74 -41.87
N GLU A 245 5.56 -22.47 -41.39
CA GLU A 245 5.31 -21.79 -40.12
C GLU A 245 5.91 -22.53 -38.91
N SER A 246 6.00 -23.86 -38.99
CA SER A 246 6.61 -24.69 -37.94
C SER A 246 8.13 -24.56 -37.94
N SER A 247 8.76 -24.47 -39.12
CA SER A 247 10.20 -24.19 -39.24
C SER A 247 10.57 -22.81 -38.69
N VAL A 248 9.77 -21.78 -38.98
CA VAL A 248 9.98 -20.43 -38.45
C VAL A 248 9.83 -20.42 -36.93
N HIS A 249 8.79 -21.07 -36.41
CA HIS A 249 8.59 -21.21 -34.96
C HIS A 249 9.75 -21.95 -34.30
N PHE A 250 10.22 -23.05 -34.90
CA PHE A 250 11.33 -23.84 -34.40
C PHE A 250 12.62 -23.03 -34.37
N LYS A 251 12.97 -22.30 -35.44
CA LYS A 251 14.15 -21.41 -35.47
C LYS A 251 14.12 -20.34 -34.38
N ASN A 252 12.97 -19.71 -34.19
CA ASN A 252 12.82 -18.65 -33.19
C ASN A 252 12.89 -19.17 -31.75
N ASN A 253 12.55 -20.44 -31.54
CA ASN A 253 12.46 -21.07 -30.22
C ASN A 253 13.52 -22.17 -29.98
N ILE A 254 14.47 -22.40 -30.89
CA ILE A 254 15.41 -23.53 -30.77
C ILE A 254 16.21 -23.50 -29.47
N ARG A 255 16.53 -22.29 -28.97
CA ARG A 255 17.21 -22.09 -27.69
C ARG A 255 16.34 -22.46 -26.47
N SER A 256 15.02 -22.34 -26.55
CA SER A 256 14.12 -22.75 -25.47
C SER A 256 13.91 -24.27 -25.44
N TYR A 257 13.92 -24.93 -26.60
CA TYR A 257 13.90 -26.41 -26.69
C TYR A 257 15.21 -27.06 -26.20
N GLN A 258 16.36 -26.41 -26.42
CA GLN A 258 17.64 -26.92 -25.91
C GLN A 258 17.75 -26.84 -24.39
N CYS A 259 17.13 -25.84 -23.74
CA CYS A 259 16.95 -25.83 -22.29
C CYS A 259 16.10 -27.01 -21.78
N PHE A 260 15.23 -27.58 -22.61
CA PHE A 260 14.40 -28.74 -22.24
C PHE A 260 15.19 -30.05 -22.27
N ASN A 261 16.12 -30.21 -23.22
CA ASN A 261 16.95 -31.41 -23.38
C ASN A 261 18.27 -31.38 -22.59
N GLY A 262 18.67 -30.21 -22.05
CA GLY A 262 19.92 -30.04 -21.31
C GLY A 262 19.84 -30.30 -19.80
N CYS A 263 18.65 -30.55 -19.24
CA CYS A 263 18.48 -30.82 -17.81
C CYS A 263 18.41 -32.33 -17.55
N THR A 264 19.57 -32.98 -17.42
CA THR A 264 19.69 -34.34 -16.88
C THR A 264 19.60 -34.33 -15.35
N ASP A 265 18.50 -33.82 -14.80
CA ASP A 265 18.19 -33.96 -13.36
C ASP A 265 16.78 -34.55 -13.19
N CYS A 266 16.74 -35.85 -12.90
CA CYS A 266 15.58 -36.75 -12.93
C CYS A 266 14.55 -36.57 -11.79
N THR A 267 14.45 -35.42 -11.11
CA THR A 267 13.58 -35.29 -9.92
C THR A 267 12.34 -34.42 -10.09
N VAL A 268 12.13 -33.79 -11.25
CA VAL A 268 10.94 -32.93 -11.50
C VAL A 268 10.09 -33.46 -12.68
N TYR A 269 10.00 -34.78 -12.83
CA TYR A 269 9.26 -35.39 -13.94
C TYR A 269 7.74 -35.57 -13.70
N ARG A 270 7.21 -35.19 -12.53
CA ARG A 270 5.82 -35.52 -12.16
C ARG A 270 4.81 -34.36 -12.17
N GLU A 271 5.24 -33.11 -12.26
CA GLU A 271 4.31 -31.96 -12.20
C GLU A 271 4.31 -31.05 -13.45
N ARG A 272 5.11 -31.34 -14.48
CA ARG A 272 5.16 -30.54 -15.72
C ARG A 272 4.50 -31.18 -16.94
N SER A 273 3.85 -32.33 -16.78
CA SER A 273 3.14 -33.04 -17.86
C SER A 273 1.82 -32.38 -18.30
N VAL A 274 1.36 -31.32 -17.63
CA VAL A 274 0.08 -30.66 -17.95
C VAL A 274 0.21 -29.64 -19.11
N LEU A 275 1.42 -29.19 -19.45
CA LEU A 275 1.61 -28.23 -20.55
C LEU A 275 1.81 -28.89 -21.93
N LEU A 276 2.09 -30.19 -21.99
CA LEU A 276 2.33 -30.88 -23.26
C LEU A 276 1.03 -31.36 -23.94
N GLN A 277 -0.06 -31.58 -23.19
CA GLN A 277 -1.34 -32.01 -23.77
C GLN A 277 -2.08 -30.90 -24.53
N ASN A 278 -1.77 -29.62 -24.29
CA ASN A 278 -2.52 -28.51 -24.88
C ASN A 278 -1.92 -27.92 -26.16
N SER A 279 -0.76 -28.44 -26.63
CA SER A 279 -0.05 -27.85 -27.78
C SER A 279 0.16 -28.79 -28.97
N TRP A 280 -0.06 -30.11 -28.82
CA TRP A 280 0.14 -31.08 -29.91
C TRP A 280 -0.87 -32.25 -29.80
N PRO A 281 -2.05 -32.17 -30.45
CA PRO A 281 -3.05 -33.24 -30.35
C PRO A 281 -2.79 -34.46 -31.27
N ASN A 282 -1.78 -34.45 -32.14
CA ASN A 282 -1.62 -35.45 -33.21
C ASN A 282 -0.31 -36.26 -33.17
N LEU A 283 0.28 -36.49 -32.01
CA LEU A 283 1.32 -37.51 -31.85
C LEU A 283 0.69 -38.77 -31.26
N SER A 284 0.40 -39.75 -32.13
CA SER A 284 -0.05 -41.09 -31.72
C SER A 284 0.97 -41.74 -30.77
N PRO A 285 0.52 -42.30 -29.63
CA PRO A 285 1.39 -43.02 -28.72
C PRO A 285 1.41 -44.50 -29.11
N ASP A 286 2.25 -44.89 -30.07
CA ASP A 286 2.60 -46.29 -30.27
C ASP A 286 4.10 -46.48 -30.01
N VAL A 287 4.43 -46.67 -28.74
CA VAL A 287 5.65 -47.40 -28.35
C VAL A 287 5.24 -48.37 -27.24
N SER A 288 4.59 -49.44 -27.65
CA SER A 288 4.41 -50.64 -26.85
C SER A 288 5.74 -51.37 -26.74
N SER A 289 6.51 -51.09 -25.69
CA SER A 289 7.63 -51.93 -25.27
C SER A 289 7.18 -52.84 -24.13
N THR A 290 6.63 -53.99 -24.51
CA THR A 290 6.55 -55.18 -23.66
C THR A 290 7.97 -55.64 -23.33
N HIS A 291 8.35 -55.62 -22.05
CA HIS A 291 9.45 -56.41 -21.56
C HIS A 291 8.88 -57.68 -20.92
N SER A 292 9.22 -58.82 -21.51
CA SER A 292 9.27 -60.13 -20.84
C SER A 292 10.36 -60.14 -19.78
#